data_AF-A0A2V6QII6-F1
#
_entry.id   AF-A0A2V6QII6-F1
#
_cell.length_a   1.000
_cell.length_b   1.000
_cell.length_c   1.000
_cell.angle_alpha   90.00
_cell.angle_beta   90.00
_cell.angle_gamma   90.00
#
_symmetry.space_group_name_H-M   'P 1'
#
loop_
_entity.id
_entity.type
_entity.pdbx_description
1 polymer ?
#
loop_
_entity_poly.entity_id
_entity_poly.type
_entity_poly.pdbx_seq_one_letter_code
_entity_poly.pdbx_strand_id
1 'polypeptide(L)' 'MKTLSVKLPDGLDARLTAVARRRKTTKSSLVRKTLEGVLRERGTPKRGSALDLVRDLVGCVAGPADLSVNKAHLKTFGR' A
#
# COMPACT_ATOMS: atom_id res chain seq x y z
N MET A 1 13.23 -10.54 -16.35
CA MET A 1 11.78 -10.44 -16.65
C MET A 1 11.39 -11.65 -17.48
N LYS A 2 10.31 -12.36 -17.14
CA LYS A 2 9.78 -13.46 -17.96
C LYS A 2 8.59 -12.93 -18.77
N THR A 3 8.44 -13.37 -20.01
CA THR A 3 7.34 -12.96 -20.90
C THR A 3 6.17 -13.93 -20.74
N LEU A 4 4.97 -13.39 -20.59
CA LEU A 4 3.72 -14.14 -20.54
C LEU A 4 2.85 -13.69 -21.72
N SER A 5 2.49 -14.61 -22.61
CA SER A 5 1.55 -14.35 -23.70
C SER A 5 0.17 -14.90 -23.33
N VAL A 6 -0.84 -14.04 -23.33
CA VAL A 6 -2.22 -14.39 -22.96
C VAL A 6 -3.16 -13.90 -24.06
N LYS A 7 -4.13 -14.73 -24.45
CA LYS A 7 -5.21 -14.30 -25.34
C LYS A 7 -6.17 -13.40 -24.57
N LEU A 8 -6.41 -12.19 -25.07
CA LEU A 8 -7.32 -11.21 -24.47
C LEU A 8 -8.48 -10.95 -25.45
N PRO A 9 -9.73 -10.95 -24.97
CA PRO A 9 -10.84 -10.43 -25.76
C PRO A 9 -10.63 -8.94 -26.10
N ASP A 10 -11.05 -8.51 -27.29
CA ASP A 10 -10.81 -7.14 -27.78
C ASP A 10 -11.37 -6.07 -26.83
N GLY A 11 -12.57 -6.31 -26.27
CA GLY A 11 -13.17 -5.41 -25.30
C GLY A 11 -12.35 -5.27 -24.01
N LEU A 12 -11.61 -6.31 -23.61
CA LEU A 12 -10.75 -6.27 -22.43
C LEU A 12 -9.45 -5.50 -22.73
N ASP A 13 -8.85 -5.66 -23.91
CA ASP A 13 -7.67 -4.88 -24.32
C ASP A 13 -7.99 -3.39 -24.45
N ALA A 14 -9.16 -3.04 -25.02
CA ALA A 14 -9.61 -1.66 -25.13
C ALA A 14 -9.73 -0.99 -23.75
N ARG A 15 -10.34 -1.69 -22.78
CA ARG A 15 -10.44 -1.21 -21.39
C ARG A 15 -9.07 -1.08 -20.73
N LEU A 16 -8.19 -2.06 -20.94
CA LEU A 16 -6.83 -2.03 -20.38
C LEU A 16 -6.03 -0.84 -20.91
N THR A 17 -6.14 -0.56 -22.22
CA THR A 17 -5.53 0.60 -22.88
C THR A 17 -6.06 1.92 -22.32
N ALA A 18 -7.38 2.05 -22.16
CA ALA A 18 -8.00 3.25 -21.60
C ALA A 18 -7.53 3.52 -20.16
N VAL A 19 -7.46 2.48 -19.31
CA VAL A 19 -7.00 2.60 -17.92
C VAL A 19 -5.51 2.95 -17.87
N ALA A 20 -4.69 2.32 -18.73
CA ALA A 20 -3.26 2.60 -18.83
C ALA A 20 -3.01 4.07 -19.20
N ARG A 21 -3.74 4.59 -20.19
CA ARG A 21 -3.67 6.01 -20.61
C ARG A 21 -4.08 6.95 -19.47
N ARG A 22 -5.22 6.68 -18.81
CA ARG A 22 -5.70 7.50 -17.69
C ARG A 22 -4.70 7.55 -16.53
N ARG A 23 -4.03 6.44 -16.26
CA ARG A 23 -3.05 6.31 -15.16
C ARG A 23 -1.61 6.65 -15.57
N LYS A 24 -1.39 7.12 -16.81
CA LYS A 24 -0.06 7.41 -17.38
C LYS A 24 0.93 6.24 -17.18
N THR A 25 0.47 5.02 -17.41
CA THR A 25 1.25 3.79 -17.25
C THR A 25 1.13 2.90 -18.50
N THR A 26 1.88 1.81 -18.55
CA THR A 26 1.82 0.85 -19.65
C THR A 26 0.85 -0.29 -19.36
N LYS A 27 0.34 -0.95 -20.41
CA LYS A 27 -0.50 -2.16 -20.26
C LYS A 27 0.20 -3.24 -19.45
N SER A 28 1.49 -3.48 -19.72
CA SER A 28 2.29 -4.47 -19.01
C SER A 28 2.52 -4.13 -17.53
N SER A 29 2.73 -2.86 -17.19
CA SER A 29 2.85 -2.41 -15.80
C SER A 29 1.54 -2.59 -15.05
N LEU A 30 0.42 -2.24 -15.68
CA LEU A 30 -0.91 -2.41 -15.11
C LEU A 30 -1.22 -3.90 -14.85
N VAL A 31 -1.02 -4.77 -15.86
CA VAL A 31 -1.24 -6.22 -15.73
C VAL A 31 -0.36 -6.82 -14.65
N ARG A 32 0.93 -6.46 -14.61
CA ARG A 32 1.86 -6.94 -13.57
C ARG A 32 1.41 -6.51 -12.18
N LYS A 33 1.07 -5.23 -11.98
CA LYS A 33 0.60 -4.73 -10.68
C LYS A 33 -0.68 -5.42 -10.22
N THR A 34 -1.59 -5.71 -11.15
CA THR A 34 -2.81 -6.47 -10.84
C THR A 34 -2.49 -7.91 -10.48
N LEU A 35 -1.61 -8.59 -11.23
CA LEU A 35 -1.15 -9.95 -10.92
C LEU A 35 -0.45 -10.00 -9.56
N GLU A 36 0.46 -9.07 -9.29
CA GLU A 36 1.11 -8.92 -7.98
C GLU A 36 0.07 -8.72 -6.88
N GLY A 37 -0.94 -7.86 -7.08
CA GLY A 37 -2.01 -7.65 -6.10
C GLY A 37 -2.89 -8.87 -5.84
N VAL A 38 -3.15 -9.70 -6.86
CA VAL A 38 -3.93 -10.94 -6.74
C VAL A 38 -3.10 -12.05 -6.09
N LEU A 39 -1.83 -12.17 -6.46
CA LEU A 39 -0.89 -13.18 -5.95
C LEU A 39 -0.30 -12.82 -4.59
N ARG A 40 -0.40 -11.56 -4.17
CA ARG A 40 -0.13 -11.12 -2.81
C ARG A 40 -1.29 -11.59 -1.95
N GLU A 41 -1.24 -12.89 -1.62
CA GLU A 41 -2.23 -13.66 -0.89
C GLU A 41 -2.98 -12.83 0.15
N ARG A 42 -4.32 -12.93 0.14
CA ARG A 42 -5.21 -12.52 1.24
C ARG A 42 -4.88 -13.16 2.61
N GLY A 43 -3.82 -13.98 2.71
CA GLY A 43 -3.47 -14.79 3.87
C GLY A 43 -2.15 -14.45 4.56
N THR A 44 -1.37 -13.48 4.09
CA THR A 44 -0.29 -12.93 4.92
C THR A 44 -0.76 -11.63 5.56
N PRO A 45 -1.29 -11.65 6.80
CA PRO A 45 -1.15 -10.44 7.61
C PRO A 45 0.34 -10.09 7.53
N LYS A 46 0.68 -8.81 7.36
CA LYS A 46 2.06 -8.37 7.62
C LYS A 46 2.42 -9.03 8.95
N ARG A 47 3.29 -10.04 8.94
CA ARG A 47 3.81 -10.68 10.15
C ARG A 47 4.59 -9.57 10.81
N GLY A 48 3.91 -8.86 11.69
CA GLY A 48 4.36 -7.59 12.19
C GLY A 48 3.47 -7.20 13.34
N SER A 49 4.08 -6.99 14.49
CA SER A 49 3.45 -6.32 15.60
C SER A 49 2.90 -4.95 15.16
N ALA A 50 2.03 -4.33 15.97
CA ALA A 50 1.60 -2.96 15.71
C ALA A 50 2.79 -2.00 15.47
N LEU A 51 3.92 -2.24 16.16
CA LEU A 51 5.18 -1.52 15.96
C LEU A 51 5.74 -1.68 14.53
N ASP A 52 5.66 -2.86 13.92
CA ASP A 52 6.17 -3.10 12.57
C ASP A 52 5.35 -2.39 11.49
N LEU A 53 4.10 -2.07 11.79
CA LEU A 53 3.23 -1.30 10.90
C LEU A 53 3.55 0.20 10.91
N VAL A 54 4.11 0.71 12.01
CA VAL A 54 4.36 2.15 12.23
C VAL A 54 5.86 2.47 12.38
N ARG A 55 6.74 1.52 12.00
CA ARG A 55 8.19 1.64 12.21
C ARG A 55 8.78 2.87 11.51
N ASP A 56 8.24 3.23 10.35
CA ASP A 56 8.60 4.42 9.58
C ASP A 56 8.21 5.75 10.26
N LEU A 57 7.34 5.70 11.26
CA LEU A 57 6.94 6.85 12.07
C LEU A 57 7.77 6.99 13.37
N VAL A 58 8.62 6.02 13.69
CA VAL A 58 9.45 6.10 14.89
C VAL A 58 10.43 7.26 14.75
N GLY A 59 10.36 8.23 15.67
CA GLY A 59 11.21 9.42 15.67
C GLY A 59 10.72 10.57 14.77
N CYS A 60 9.53 10.48 14.17
CA CYS A 60 8.97 11.59 13.39
C CYS A 60 8.43 12.76 14.24
N VAL A 61 8.37 12.59 15.56
CA VAL A 61 7.90 13.59 16.53
C VAL A 61 8.96 13.82 17.59
N ALA A 62 9.23 15.09 17.90
CA ALA A 62 10.04 15.49 19.04
C ALA A 62 9.16 15.69 20.28
N GLY A 63 9.57 15.17 21.43
CA GLY A 63 8.85 15.40 22.67
C GLY A 63 9.46 14.68 23.89
N PRO A 64 8.85 14.86 25.07
CA PRO A 64 9.28 14.21 26.31
C PRO A 64 9.33 12.68 26.18
N ALA A 65 10.31 12.05 26.83
CA ALA A 65 10.48 10.60 26.82
C ALA A 65 9.31 9.82 27.44
N ASP A 66 8.47 10.50 28.23
CA ASP A 66 7.35 9.92 28.97
C ASP A 66 5.98 10.15 28.31
N LEU A 67 5.95 10.61 27.05
CA LEU A 67 4.70 10.91 26.32
C LEU A 67 3.70 9.74 26.29
N SER A 68 4.17 8.49 26.26
CA SER A 68 3.30 7.31 26.22
C SER A 68 2.74 6.88 27.57
N VAL A 69 3.27 7.40 28.68
CA VAL A 69 2.94 6.93 30.04
C VAL A 69 2.43 8.04 30.96
N ASN A 70 2.84 9.29 30.74
CA ASN A 70 2.50 10.41 31.61
C ASN A 70 1.16 11.04 31.21
N LYS A 71 0.10 10.67 31.96
CA LYS A 71 -1.26 11.17 31.77
C LYS A 71 -1.41 12.69 31.97
N ALA A 72 -0.44 13.37 32.60
CA ALA A 72 -0.50 14.82 32.77
C ALA A 72 -0.53 15.57 31.43
N HIS A 73 0.08 15.00 30.38
CA HIS A 73 0.10 15.57 29.03
C HIS A 73 -1.29 15.58 28.36
N LEU A 74 -2.25 14.79 28.85
CA LEU A 74 -3.61 14.70 28.29
C LEU A 74 -4.60 15.69 28.91
N LYS A 75 -4.20 16.49 29.91
CA LYS A 75 -5.12 17.36 30.69
C LYS A 75 -5.90 18.37 29.85
N THR A 76 -5.36 18.80 28.72
CA THR A 76 -5.95 19.80 27.81
C THR A 76 -6.39 19.20 26.47
N PHE A 77 -6.33 17.87 26.31
CA PHE A 77 -6.68 17.23 25.05
C PHE A 77 -8.18 17.36 24.76
N GLY A 78 -8.55 17.98 23.63
CA GLY A 78 -9.94 18.08 23.16
C GLY A 78 -10.78 19.19 23.79
N ARG A 79 -10.16 20.19 24.43
CA ARG A 79 -10.83 21.43 24.89
C ARG A 79 -10.63 22.58 23.91
#